data_AF-A0A327JPZ8-F1
#
_entry.id   AF-A0A327JPZ8-F1
#
_cell.length_a   1.000
_cell.length_b   1.000
_cell.length_c   1.000
_cell.angle_alpha   90.00
_cell.angle_beta   90.00
_cell.angle_gamma   90.00
#
_symmetry.space_group_name_H-M   'P 1'
#
loop_
_entity.id
_entity.type
_entity.pdbx_description
1 polymer ?
#
loop_
_entity_poly.entity_id
_entity_poly.type
_entity_poly.pdbx_seq_one_letter_code
_entity_poly.pdbx_strand_id
1 'polypeptide(L)'
;MVVRAFLHWMQTAPVEQRVAAASALARAWLQSELKGAEREDAEAALSVLLDDPAPRVRAAMAEHLAPSLDAPRQVVLGLANDLPDIAETVLRQSAVLLDAELCDLIATNEVRYQVAIASRPHLSQPVSSAIANAGEAAACVALVENDGADLSAAAMRRIADRFGDEPAVREALLARPDLPVPTRQVLIARLGSVLGGFVTERSWMRRERADRIVREACDKATVELVMGTGEGELRPLAEHLRDSGQLTAALLLRMVCSGNMAFFETALSVLSGVRAARVASLIAEGRVSGLSALYQKAGLPKAAFPAFSIALDVFREMDFDGERGDIHRFSQTMINRILDESSRFAPNQSDHLIVLLRRFSSEAARDAARDFLATTIAA
;
A
#
# COMPACT_ATOMS: atom_id res chain seq x y z
N MET A 1 46.73 -28.81 -20.17
CA MET A 1 46.84 -28.78 -21.66
C MET A 1 45.53 -28.42 -22.35
N VAL A 2 44.38 -28.81 -21.81
CA VAL A 2 43.06 -28.58 -22.42
C VAL A 2 42.68 -27.09 -22.48
N VAL A 3 42.88 -26.33 -21.39
CA VAL A 3 42.54 -24.90 -21.35
C VAL A 3 43.28 -24.08 -22.41
N ARG A 4 44.59 -24.31 -22.59
CA ARG A 4 45.38 -23.56 -23.60
C ARG A 4 44.92 -23.83 -25.03
N ALA A 5 44.51 -25.06 -25.33
CA ALA A 5 43.95 -25.41 -26.63
C ALA A 5 42.55 -24.79 -26.83
N PHE A 6 41.72 -24.80 -25.78
CA PHE A 6 40.41 -24.15 -25.77
C PHE A 6 40.52 -22.63 -26.01
N LEU A 7 41.45 -21.95 -25.34
CA LEU A 7 41.71 -20.52 -25.51
C LEU A 7 42.17 -20.18 -26.94
N HIS A 8 43.03 -21.00 -27.53
CA HIS A 8 43.46 -20.78 -28.91
C HIS A 8 42.31 -21.01 -29.91
N TRP A 9 41.50 -22.04 -29.70
CA TRP A 9 40.31 -22.29 -30.51
C TRP A 9 39.31 -21.14 -30.41
N MET A 10 39.05 -20.62 -29.20
CA MET A 10 38.15 -19.49 -28.98
C MET A 10 38.50 -18.25 -29.81
N GLN A 11 39.79 -17.99 -30.09
CA GLN A 11 40.23 -16.84 -30.88
C GLN A 11 39.78 -16.90 -32.35
N THR A 12 39.48 -18.10 -32.88
CA THR A 12 39.20 -18.33 -34.30
C THR A 12 37.81 -18.93 -34.55
N ALA A 13 37.17 -19.47 -33.52
CA ALA A 13 35.88 -20.14 -33.63
C ALA A 13 34.73 -19.15 -33.97
N PRO A 14 33.78 -19.53 -34.85
CA PRO A 14 32.56 -18.77 -35.09
C PRO A 14 31.73 -18.58 -33.81
N VAL A 15 30.99 -17.48 -33.71
CA VAL A 15 30.17 -17.13 -32.53
C VAL A 15 29.26 -18.27 -32.10
N GLU A 16 28.55 -18.93 -33.05
CA GLU A 16 27.64 -20.04 -32.73
C GLU A 16 28.33 -21.22 -32.03
N GLN A 17 29.57 -21.51 -32.43
CA GLN A 17 30.33 -22.59 -31.79
C GLN A 17 30.79 -22.18 -30.39
N ARG A 18 31.17 -20.91 -30.20
CA ARG A 18 31.53 -20.38 -28.88
C ARG A 18 30.33 -20.34 -27.93
N VAL A 19 29.14 -19.98 -28.43
CA VAL A 19 27.88 -20.07 -27.68
C VAL A 19 27.65 -21.51 -27.20
N ALA A 20 27.73 -22.48 -28.12
CA ALA A 20 27.55 -23.89 -27.77
C ALA A 20 28.58 -24.37 -26.75
N ALA A 21 29.83 -23.92 -26.87
CA ALA A 21 30.89 -24.25 -25.91
C ALA A 21 30.69 -23.60 -24.54
N ALA A 22 30.27 -22.33 -24.49
CA ALA A 22 29.94 -21.65 -23.24
C ALA A 22 28.79 -22.34 -22.50
N SER A 23 27.72 -22.70 -23.23
CA SER A 23 26.62 -23.47 -22.66
C SER A 23 27.07 -24.84 -22.16
N ALA A 24 27.91 -25.55 -22.93
CA ALA A 24 28.44 -26.85 -22.53
C ALA A 24 29.32 -26.76 -21.28
N LEU A 25 30.19 -25.75 -21.20
CA LEU A 25 31.07 -25.53 -20.06
C LEU A 25 30.28 -25.15 -18.80
N ALA A 26 29.28 -24.27 -18.93
CA ALA A 26 28.39 -23.91 -17.82
C ALA A 26 27.63 -25.13 -17.27
N ARG A 27 27.11 -25.99 -18.16
CA ARG A 27 26.49 -27.26 -17.73
C ARG A 27 27.50 -28.22 -17.12
N ALA A 28 28.70 -28.34 -17.69
CA ALA A 28 29.74 -29.20 -17.16
C ALA A 28 30.14 -28.78 -15.73
N TRP A 29 30.26 -27.48 -15.48
CA TRP A 29 30.53 -26.93 -14.14
C TRP A 29 29.49 -27.37 -13.10
N LEU A 30 28.21 -27.39 -13.51
CA LEU A 30 27.08 -27.68 -12.62
C LEU A 30 26.80 -29.18 -12.46
N GLN A 31 27.00 -29.97 -13.51
CA GLN A 31 26.53 -31.37 -13.57
C GLN A 31 27.66 -32.40 -13.47
N SER A 32 28.91 -32.00 -13.72
CA SER A 32 30.05 -32.92 -13.70
C SER A 32 30.78 -32.87 -12.36
N GLU A 33 31.29 -34.03 -11.90
CA GLU A 33 32.14 -34.10 -10.71
C GLU A 33 33.58 -33.61 -11.00
N LEU A 34 33.73 -32.31 -11.30
CA LEU A 34 35.04 -31.69 -11.49
C LEU A 34 35.80 -31.61 -10.16
N LYS A 35 37.04 -32.11 -10.11
CA LYS A 35 37.87 -32.13 -8.88
C LYS A 35 39.25 -31.52 -9.12
N GLY A 36 39.78 -30.85 -8.09
CA GLY A 36 41.12 -30.26 -8.11
C GLY A 36 41.36 -29.38 -9.35
N ALA A 37 42.45 -29.68 -10.08
CA ALA A 37 42.87 -28.93 -11.26
C ALA A 37 41.79 -28.82 -12.36
N GLU A 38 40.90 -29.81 -12.52
CA GLU A 38 39.84 -29.74 -13.53
C GLU A 38 38.81 -28.66 -13.22
N ARG A 39 38.52 -28.45 -11.92
CA ARG A 39 37.60 -27.40 -11.49
C ARG A 39 38.26 -26.03 -11.61
N GLU A 40 39.53 -25.90 -11.25
CA GLU A 40 40.31 -24.67 -11.47
C GLU A 40 40.38 -24.29 -12.95
N ASP A 41 40.65 -25.25 -13.83
CA ASP A 41 40.70 -25.08 -15.28
C ASP A 41 39.33 -24.63 -15.85
N ALA A 42 38.23 -25.20 -15.36
CA ALA A 42 36.88 -24.84 -15.78
C ALA A 42 36.48 -23.43 -15.30
N GLU A 43 36.84 -23.06 -14.06
CA GLU A 43 36.58 -21.72 -13.51
C GLU A 43 37.35 -20.65 -14.29
N ALA A 44 38.63 -20.92 -14.62
CA ALA A 44 39.43 -20.05 -15.45
C ALA A 44 38.83 -19.88 -16.85
N ALA A 45 38.34 -20.97 -17.46
CA ALA A 45 37.71 -20.91 -18.77
C ALA A 45 36.38 -20.13 -18.76
N LEU A 46 35.55 -20.30 -17.73
CA LEU A 46 34.33 -19.49 -17.54
C LEU A 46 34.66 -18.00 -17.34
N SER A 47 35.71 -17.72 -16.58
CA SER A 47 36.17 -16.34 -16.36
C SER A 47 36.64 -15.69 -17.65
N VAL A 48 37.35 -16.41 -18.53
CA VAL A 48 37.73 -15.88 -19.85
C VAL A 48 36.52 -15.63 -20.75
N LEU A 49 35.48 -16.48 -20.67
CA LEU A 49 34.26 -16.29 -21.45
C LEU A 49 33.47 -15.04 -21.04
N LEU A 50 33.67 -14.50 -19.82
CA LEU A 50 33.09 -13.20 -19.43
C LEU A 50 33.59 -12.06 -20.32
N ASP A 51 34.78 -12.20 -20.89
CA ASP A 51 35.38 -11.20 -21.77
C ASP A 51 35.14 -11.50 -23.27
N ASP A 52 34.31 -12.50 -23.61
CA ASP A 52 33.99 -12.78 -25.02
C ASP A 52 33.30 -11.55 -25.65
N PRO A 53 33.75 -11.05 -26.81
CA PRO A 53 33.18 -9.85 -27.42
C PRO A 53 31.72 -10.03 -27.88
N ALA A 54 31.24 -11.25 -28.07
CA ALA A 54 29.87 -11.52 -28.49
C ALA A 54 28.93 -11.69 -27.27
N PRO A 55 27.94 -10.80 -27.07
CA PRO A 55 27.01 -10.88 -25.93
C PRO A 55 26.27 -12.22 -25.83
N ARG A 56 26.01 -12.86 -26.98
CA ARG A 56 25.33 -14.17 -27.04
C ARG A 56 26.11 -15.27 -26.33
N VAL A 57 27.44 -15.20 -26.29
CA VAL A 57 28.28 -16.18 -25.57
C VAL A 57 28.12 -16.01 -24.06
N ARG A 58 28.11 -14.77 -23.58
CA ARG A 58 27.92 -14.44 -22.16
C ARG A 58 26.50 -14.72 -21.69
N ALA A 59 25.49 -14.41 -22.52
CA ALA A 59 24.09 -14.77 -22.29
C ALA A 59 23.89 -16.29 -22.13
N ALA A 60 24.56 -17.09 -22.95
CA ALA A 60 24.53 -18.55 -22.85
C ALA A 60 25.12 -19.10 -21.53
N MET A 61 26.06 -18.38 -20.91
CA MET A 61 26.49 -18.71 -19.55
C MET A 61 25.42 -18.31 -18.52
N ALA A 62 24.86 -17.11 -18.63
CA ALA A 62 23.85 -16.60 -17.70
C ALA A 62 22.62 -17.50 -17.61
N GLU A 63 22.11 -18.00 -18.75
CA GLU A 63 20.95 -18.93 -18.79
C GLU A 63 21.14 -20.19 -17.94
N HIS A 64 22.37 -20.71 -17.85
CA HIS A 64 22.65 -21.92 -17.10
C HIS A 64 23.11 -21.64 -15.68
N LEU A 65 23.96 -20.63 -15.49
CA LEU A 65 24.59 -20.35 -14.21
C LEU A 65 23.66 -19.59 -13.26
N ALA A 66 22.81 -18.68 -13.74
CA ALA A 66 21.98 -17.87 -12.87
C ALA A 66 21.11 -18.72 -11.90
N PRO A 67 20.27 -19.66 -12.35
CA PRO A 67 19.36 -20.35 -11.43
C PRO A 67 20.04 -21.31 -10.43
N SER A 68 21.35 -21.54 -10.54
CA SER A 68 22.05 -22.58 -9.75
C SER A 68 22.75 -22.04 -8.50
N LEU A 69 22.61 -22.78 -7.39
CA LEU A 69 23.34 -22.54 -6.13
C LEU A 69 24.83 -22.92 -6.23
N ASP A 70 25.18 -23.83 -7.15
CA ASP A 70 26.56 -24.29 -7.36
C ASP A 70 27.34 -23.43 -8.37
N ALA A 71 26.72 -22.36 -8.86
CA ALA A 71 27.31 -21.46 -9.83
C ALA A 71 28.58 -20.76 -9.27
N PRO A 72 29.62 -20.55 -10.09
CA PRO A 72 30.81 -19.85 -9.64
C PRO A 72 30.47 -18.38 -9.41
N ARG A 73 30.47 -17.97 -8.14
CA ARG A 73 29.97 -16.65 -7.71
C ARG A 73 30.64 -15.50 -8.44
N GLN A 74 31.94 -15.57 -8.70
CA GLN A 74 32.67 -14.53 -9.43
C GLN A 74 32.16 -14.36 -10.86
N VAL A 75 31.83 -15.46 -11.54
CA VAL A 75 31.28 -15.44 -12.90
C VAL A 75 29.88 -14.85 -12.89
N VAL A 76 29.05 -15.24 -11.92
CA VAL A 76 27.71 -14.67 -11.76
C VAL A 76 27.76 -13.15 -11.51
N LEU A 77 28.68 -12.68 -10.68
CA LEU A 77 28.87 -11.24 -10.45
C LEU A 77 29.34 -10.50 -11.69
N GLY A 78 30.24 -11.09 -12.49
CA GLY A 78 30.62 -10.54 -13.79
C GLY A 78 29.42 -10.37 -14.71
N LEU A 79 28.60 -11.42 -14.84
CA LEU A 79 27.39 -11.39 -15.67
C LEU A 79 26.31 -10.43 -15.14
N ALA A 80 26.21 -10.24 -13.82
CA ALA A 80 25.27 -9.27 -13.21
C ALA A 80 25.62 -7.81 -13.51
N ASN A 81 26.89 -7.52 -13.85
CA ASN A 81 27.37 -6.18 -14.21
C ASN A 81 27.58 -6.02 -15.73
N ASP A 82 27.09 -6.97 -16.52
CA ASP A 82 27.20 -6.98 -17.97
C ASP A 82 26.16 -6.06 -18.63
N LEU A 83 25.98 -6.19 -19.95
CA LEU A 83 24.92 -5.53 -20.70
C LEU A 83 23.54 -5.84 -20.09
N PRO A 84 22.59 -4.89 -20.16
CA PRO A 84 21.32 -5.02 -19.47
C PRO A 84 20.56 -6.33 -19.71
N ASP A 85 20.54 -6.82 -20.95
CA ASP A 85 19.83 -8.07 -21.30
C ASP A 85 20.40 -9.31 -20.59
N ILE A 86 21.71 -9.32 -20.31
CA ILE A 86 22.39 -10.41 -19.60
C ILE A 86 22.24 -10.23 -18.09
N ALA A 87 22.49 -9.00 -17.62
CA ALA A 87 22.38 -8.64 -16.21
C ALA A 87 20.97 -8.93 -15.67
N GLU A 88 19.92 -8.63 -16.43
CA GLU A 88 18.54 -8.94 -16.04
C GLU A 88 18.29 -10.42 -15.78
N THR A 89 18.79 -11.31 -16.65
CA THR A 89 18.66 -12.77 -16.46
C THR A 89 19.30 -13.18 -15.14
N VAL A 90 20.49 -12.66 -14.86
CA VAL A 90 21.19 -12.93 -13.60
C VAL A 90 20.44 -12.35 -12.41
N LEU A 91 20.02 -11.09 -12.46
CA LEU A 91 19.36 -10.43 -11.34
C LEU A 91 18.02 -11.07 -10.98
N ARG A 92 17.29 -11.55 -11.98
CA ARG A 92 16.00 -12.23 -11.82
C ARG A 92 16.11 -13.64 -11.27
N GLN A 93 17.17 -14.36 -11.61
CA GLN A 93 17.25 -15.81 -11.37
C GLN A 93 18.38 -16.24 -10.42
N SER A 94 19.38 -15.38 -10.20
CA SER A 94 20.60 -15.78 -9.48
C SER A 94 20.31 -16.31 -8.10
N ALA A 95 20.73 -17.53 -7.79
CA ALA A 95 20.60 -18.12 -6.47
C ALA A 95 21.80 -17.79 -5.52
N VAL A 96 22.87 -17.19 -6.05
CA VAL A 96 24.13 -16.94 -5.31
C VAL A 96 24.41 -15.46 -5.01
N LEU A 97 23.59 -14.54 -5.52
CA LEU A 97 23.68 -13.12 -5.17
C LEU A 97 23.18 -12.88 -3.74
N LEU A 98 23.92 -12.06 -3.00
CA LEU A 98 23.54 -11.67 -1.64
C LEU A 98 22.57 -10.48 -1.67
N ASP A 99 21.74 -10.37 -0.63
CA ASP A 99 20.82 -9.23 -0.46
C ASP A 99 21.53 -7.87 -0.51
N ALA A 100 22.74 -7.76 0.06
CA ALA A 100 23.53 -6.54 0.03
C ALA A 100 23.88 -6.12 -1.41
N GLU A 101 24.21 -7.10 -2.27
CA GLU A 101 24.57 -6.84 -3.67
C GLU A 101 23.34 -6.45 -4.50
N LEU A 102 22.19 -7.09 -4.22
CA LEU A 102 20.92 -6.70 -4.82
C LEU A 102 20.53 -5.27 -4.41
N CYS A 103 20.71 -4.91 -3.13
CA CYS A 103 20.47 -3.55 -2.63
C CYS A 103 21.39 -2.51 -3.29
N ASP A 104 22.68 -2.82 -3.45
CA ASP A 104 23.62 -1.93 -4.15
C ASP A 104 23.20 -1.71 -5.60
N LEU A 105 22.75 -2.78 -6.30
CA LEU A 105 22.26 -2.69 -7.67
C LEU A 105 20.94 -1.90 -7.77
N ILE A 106 20.03 -2.04 -6.80
CA ILE A 106 18.82 -1.20 -6.72
C ILE A 106 19.19 0.29 -6.62
N ALA A 107 20.23 0.63 -5.86
CA ALA A 107 20.68 2.00 -5.64
C ALA A 107 21.29 2.66 -6.89
N THR A 108 21.62 1.90 -7.95
CA THR A 108 22.09 2.45 -9.23
C THR A 108 21.00 3.19 -10.02
N ASN A 109 19.73 3.03 -9.64
CA ASN A 109 18.54 3.58 -10.31
C ASN A 109 18.35 3.12 -11.76
N GLU A 110 18.92 1.97 -12.14
CA GLU A 110 18.58 1.32 -13.40
C GLU A 110 17.24 0.58 -13.26
N VAL A 111 16.18 1.11 -13.88
CA VAL A 111 14.80 0.60 -13.74
C VAL A 111 14.71 -0.87 -14.18
N ARG A 112 15.42 -1.24 -15.25
CA ARG A 112 15.46 -2.62 -15.74
C ARG A 112 15.96 -3.59 -14.67
N TYR A 113 16.95 -3.17 -13.89
CA TYR A 113 17.54 -3.98 -12.82
C TYR A 113 16.60 -4.07 -11.64
N GLN A 114 16.03 -2.95 -11.21
CA GLN A 114 15.06 -2.93 -10.12
C GLN A 114 13.85 -3.83 -10.40
N VAL A 115 13.32 -3.81 -11.63
CA VAL A 115 12.23 -4.69 -12.06
C VAL A 115 12.68 -6.16 -12.06
N ALA A 116 13.85 -6.47 -12.63
CA ALA A 116 14.38 -7.84 -12.62
C ALA A 116 14.54 -8.40 -11.20
N ILE A 117 15.07 -7.60 -10.28
CA ILE A 117 15.22 -7.95 -8.87
C ILE A 117 13.84 -8.11 -8.20
N ALA A 118 12.91 -7.17 -8.43
CA ALA A 118 11.55 -7.22 -7.88
C ALA A 118 10.73 -8.44 -8.34
N SER A 119 11.06 -9.01 -9.51
CA SER A 119 10.42 -10.20 -10.06
C SER A 119 11.09 -11.52 -9.68
N ARG A 120 12.04 -11.54 -8.75
CA ARG A 120 12.66 -12.79 -8.28
C ARG A 120 11.60 -13.68 -7.60
N PRO A 121 11.65 -15.02 -7.75
CA PRO A 121 10.66 -15.92 -7.13
C PRO A 121 10.53 -15.80 -5.62
N HIS A 122 11.63 -15.43 -4.95
CA HIS A 122 11.67 -15.13 -3.53
C HIS A 122 12.45 -13.84 -3.32
N LEU A 123 11.88 -12.91 -2.56
CA LEU A 123 12.55 -11.68 -2.12
C LEU A 123 12.48 -11.56 -0.61
N SER A 124 13.64 -11.31 -0.01
CA SER A 124 13.74 -11.04 1.41
C SER A 124 13.24 -9.64 1.76
N GLN A 125 12.82 -9.45 3.00
CA GLN A 125 12.34 -8.17 3.50
C GLN A 125 13.33 -6.99 3.29
N PRO A 126 14.66 -7.15 3.47
CA PRO A 126 15.61 -6.08 3.19
C PRO A 126 15.58 -5.60 1.73
N VAL A 127 15.54 -6.53 0.76
CA VAL A 127 15.54 -6.18 -0.67
C VAL A 127 14.20 -5.57 -1.08
N SER A 128 13.07 -6.14 -0.61
CA SER A 128 11.74 -5.54 -0.77
C SER A 128 11.70 -4.11 -0.23
N SER A 129 12.30 -3.88 0.94
CA SER A 129 12.38 -2.55 1.56
C SER A 129 13.27 -1.60 0.76
N ALA A 130 14.37 -2.08 0.18
CA ALA A 130 15.22 -1.28 -0.69
C ALA A 130 14.47 -0.81 -1.95
N ILE A 131 13.73 -1.71 -2.61
CA ILE A 131 12.87 -1.37 -3.76
C ILE A 131 11.78 -0.38 -3.34
N ALA A 132 11.09 -0.60 -2.22
CA ALA A 132 10.05 0.31 -1.73
C ALA A 132 10.59 1.74 -1.50
N ASN A 133 11.84 1.87 -1.05
CA ASN A 133 12.45 3.15 -0.73
C ASN A 133 13.11 3.88 -1.90
N ALA A 134 13.81 3.14 -2.78
CA ALA A 134 14.63 3.69 -3.85
C ALA A 134 14.17 3.28 -5.26
N GLY A 135 13.38 2.21 -5.37
CA GLY A 135 12.87 1.71 -6.65
C GLY A 135 11.92 2.69 -7.34
N GLU A 136 11.90 2.66 -8.67
CA GLU A 136 10.93 3.40 -9.48
C GLU A 136 9.55 2.72 -9.52
N ALA A 137 8.54 3.43 -9.99
CA ALA A 137 7.15 2.98 -9.98
C ALA A 137 6.96 1.59 -10.60
N ALA A 138 7.61 1.30 -11.74
CA ALA A 138 7.55 0.00 -12.40
C ALA A 138 8.10 -1.15 -11.54
N ALA A 139 9.18 -0.91 -10.79
CA ALA A 139 9.75 -1.91 -9.88
C ALA A 139 8.87 -2.11 -8.65
N CYS A 140 8.22 -1.04 -8.17
CA CYS A 140 7.24 -1.13 -7.08
C CYS A 140 6.00 -1.93 -7.50
N VAL A 141 5.49 -1.78 -8.73
CA VAL A 141 4.41 -2.64 -9.27
C VAL A 141 4.85 -4.09 -9.28
N ALA A 142 6.01 -4.38 -9.88
CA ALA A 142 6.54 -5.74 -9.94
C ALA A 142 6.74 -6.37 -8.54
N LEU A 143 7.16 -5.58 -7.55
CA LEU A 143 7.30 -6.03 -6.16
C LEU A 143 5.96 -6.32 -5.49
N VAL A 144 4.97 -5.45 -5.67
CA VAL A 144 3.64 -5.57 -5.04
C VAL A 144 2.86 -6.76 -5.59
N GLU A 145 3.01 -7.03 -6.90
CA GLU A 145 2.43 -8.18 -7.61
C GLU A 145 3.17 -9.49 -7.36
N ASN A 146 4.33 -9.45 -6.69
CA ASN A 146 5.12 -10.64 -6.41
C ASN A 146 4.68 -11.30 -5.10
N ASP A 147 3.92 -12.38 -5.21
CA ASP A 147 3.47 -13.19 -4.07
C ASP A 147 4.63 -13.85 -3.28
N GLY A 148 5.79 -14.02 -3.90
CA GLY A 148 6.99 -14.57 -3.28
C GLY A 148 7.85 -13.52 -2.54
N ALA A 149 7.47 -12.24 -2.57
CA ALA A 149 8.18 -11.19 -1.87
C ALA A 149 7.70 -11.03 -0.42
N ASP A 150 8.65 -11.00 0.51
CA ASP A 150 8.38 -10.57 1.88
C ASP A 150 8.20 -9.05 1.91
N LEU A 151 6.94 -8.63 1.75
CA LEU A 151 6.55 -7.23 1.65
C LEU A 151 5.84 -6.77 2.93
N SER A 152 6.58 -6.07 3.78
CA SER A 152 6.05 -5.54 5.04
C SER A 152 5.01 -4.41 4.85
N ALA A 153 4.15 -4.23 5.85
CA ALA A 153 3.22 -3.09 5.95
C ALA A 153 3.91 -1.72 5.79
N ALA A 154 5.11 -1.57 6.36
CA ALA A 154 5.90 -0.35 6.25
C ALA A 154 6.39 -0.10 4.80
N ALA A 155 6.77 -1.16 4.09
CA ALA A 155 7.16 -1.08 2.69
C ALA A 155 5.96 -0.74 1.79
N MET A 156 4.81 -1.39 1.98
CA MET A 156 3.56 -1.02 1.28
C MET A 156 3.19 0.44 1.51
N ARG A 157 3.28 0.90 2.77
CA ARG A 157 3.04 2.30 3.12
C ARG A 157 4.01 3.24 2.40
N ARG A 158 5.29 2.90 2.37
CA ARG A 158 6.32 3.69 1.68
C ARG A 158 6.02 3.82 0.18
N ILE A 159 5.60 2.73 -0.46
CA ILE A 159 5.21 2.73 -1.89
C ILE A 159 3.99 3.62 -2.11
N ALA A 160 2.95 3.49 -1.27
CA ALA A 160 1.74 4.32 -1.34
C ALA A 160 2.04 5.82 -1.14
N ASP A 161 2.97 6.16 -0.25
CA ASP A 161 3.36 7.54 0.01
C ASP A 161 4.10 8.17 -1.18
N ARG A 162 4.91 7.38 -1.92
CA ARG A 162 5.71 7.81 -3.08
C ARG A 162 4.93 7.84 -4.39
N PHE A 163 4.10 6.83 -4.63
CA PHE A 163 3.50 6.55 -5.94
C PHE A 163 1.99 6.26 -5.87
N GLY A 164 1.31 6.62 -4.78
CA GLY A 164 -0.14 6.36 -4.62
C GLY A 164 -1.05 7.12 -5.59
N ASP A 165 -0.51 8.11 -6.30
CA ASP A 165 -1.11 8.83 -7.42
C ASP A 165 -0.99 8.09 -8.75
N GLU A 166 0.02 7.23 -8.91
CA GLU A 166 0.21 6.40 -10.10
C GLU A 166 -0.86 5.29 -10.17
N PRO A 167 -1.67 5.22 -11.25
CA PRO A 167 -2.77 4.27 -11.35
C PRO A 167 -2.33 2.81 -11.18
N ALA A 168 -1.26 2.39 -11.84
CA ALA A 168 -0.79 1.01 -11.82
C ALA A 168 -0.33 0.59 -10.41
N VAL A 169 0.42 1.45 -9.71
CA VAL A 169 0.87 1.17 -8.33
C VAL A 169 -0.31 1.11 -7.37
N ARG A 170 -1.25 2.05 -7.49
CA ARG A 170 -2.45 2.07 -6.65
C ARG A 170 -3.31 0.82 -6.87
N GLU A 171 -3.51 0.40 -8.12
CA GLU A 171 -4.28 -0.81 -8.45
C GLU A 171 -3.63 -2.06 -7.88
N ALA A 172 -2.31 -2.22 -8.06
CA ALA A 172 -1.56 -3.34 -7.50
C ALA A 172 -1.67 -3.39 -5.96
N LEU A 173 -1.52 -2.24 -5.28
CA LEU A 173 -1.66 -2.20 -3.81
C LEU A 173 -3.09 -2.52 -3.36
N LEU A 174 -4.11 -1.97 -4.00
CA LEU A 174 -5.52 -2.20 -3.61
C LEU A 174 -5.99 -3.63 -3.85
N ALA A 175 -5.40 -4.32 -4.84
CA ALA A 175 -5.65 -5.73 -5.11
C ALA A 175 -5.16 -6.66 -4.00
N ARG A 176 -4.21 -6.20 -3.16
CA ARG A 176 -3.67 -7.00 -2.07
C ARG A 176 -4.68 -7.17 -0.92
N PRO A 177 -4.93 -8.40 -0.46
CA PRO A 177 -5.83 -8.65 0.67
C PRO A 177 -5.23 -8.20 2.01
N ASP A 178 -3.89 -8.27 2.15
CA ASP A 178 -3.13 -7.93 3.36
C ASP A 178 -2.77 -6.43 3.45
N LEU A 179 -3.25 -5.59 2.53
CA LEU A 179 -2.99 -4.15 2.56
C LEU A 179 -3.59 -3.51 3.83
N PRO A 180 -2.74 -2.91 4.71
CA PRO A 180 -3.20 -2.29 5.95
C PRO A 180 -4.21 -1.17 5.71
N VAL A 181 -5.17 -1.04 6.63
CA VAL A 181 -6.25 -0.05 6.53
C VAL A 181 -5.74 1.40 6.48
N PRO A 182 -4.72 1.80 7.27
CA PRO A 182 -4.11 3.13 7.14
C PRO A 182 -3.54 3.39 5.75
N THR A 183 -2.99 2.36 5.09
CA THR A 183 -2.44 2.49 3.73
C THR A 183 -3.55 2.59 2.69
N ARG A 184 -4.65 1.85 2.83
CA ARG A 184 -5.86 2.04 2.00
C ARG A 184 -6.37 3.47 2.09
N GLN A 185 -6.38 4.04 3.30
CA GLN A 185 -6.76 5.45 3.53
C GLN A 185 -5.86 6.42 2.76
N VAL A 186 -4.54 6.22 2.78
CA VAL A 186 -3.60 7.04 1.99
C VAL A 186 -3.97 7.02 0.50
N LEU A 187 -4.23 5.84 -0.05
CA LEU A 187 -4.58 5.71 -1.47
C LEU A 187 -5.90 6.40 -1.82
N ILE A 188 -6.91 6.32 -0.94
CA ILE A 188 -8.18 7.05 -1.08
C ILE A 188 -7.93 8.57 -1.12
N ALA A 189 -7.14 9.09 -0.19
CA ALA A 189 -6.83 10.51 -0.11
C ALA A 189 -6.03 11.00 -1.35
N ARG A 190 -5.05 10.21 -1.79
CA ARG A 190 -4.25 10.51 -3.00
C ARG A 190 -5.11 10.53 -4.25
N LEU A 191 -5.94 9.50 -4.47
CA LEU A 191 -6.88 9.46 -5.60
C LEU A 191 -7.82 10.66 -5.59
N GLY A 192 -8.38 11.00 -4.42
CA GLY A 192 -9.23 12.18 -4.27
C GLY A 192 -8.50 13.47 -4.68
N SER A 193 -7.26 13.64 -4.23
CA SER A 193 -6.44 14.80 -4.59
C SER A 193 -6.16 14.88 -6.10
N VAL A 194 -5.84 13.75 -6.75
CA VAL A 194 -5.57 13.68 -8.19
C VAL A 194 -6.81 14.07 -8.99
N LEU A 195 -7.97 13.48 -8.67
CA LEU A 195 -9.22 13.79 -9.35
C LEU A 195 -9.68 15.23 -9.10
N GLY A 196 -9.51 15.74 -7.88
CA GLY A 196 -9.75 17.14 -7.53
C GLY A 196 -8.88 18.11 -8.32
N GLY A 197 -7.57 17.84 -8.39
CA GLY A 197 -6.63 18.61 -9.19
C GLY A 197 -7.05 18.65 -10.66
N PHE A 198 -7.31 17.48 -11.26
CA PHE A 198 -7.71 17.36 -12.66
C PHE A 198 -8.93 18.20 -13.03
N VAL A 199 -10.02 18.15 -12.26
CA VAL A 199 -11.23 18.93 -12.57
C VAL A 199 -11.03 20.45 -12.41
N THR A 200 -10.11 20.85 -11.53
CA THR A 200 -9.76 22.27 -11.35
C THR A 200 -8.87 22.78 -12.46
N GLU A 201 -7.87 22.02 -12.89
CA GLU A 201 -6.96 22.36 -13.99
C GLU A 201 -7.72 22.47 -15.32
N ARG A 202 -8.69 21.58 -15.54
CA ARG A 202 -9.59 21.63 -16.71
C ARG A 202 -10.62 22.77 -16.64
N SER A 203 -10.65 23.55 -15.56
CA SER A 203 -11.62 24.62 -15.31
C SER A 203 -13.08 24.17 -15.34
N TRP A 204 -13.34 22.87 -15.13
CA TRP A 204 -14.71 22.32 -15.05
C TRP A 204 -15.37 22.69 -13.72
N MET A 205 -14.56 22.98 -12.71
CA MET A 205 -15.03 23.30 -11.37
C MET A 205 -14.09 24.28 -10.67
N ARG A 206 -14.66 25.19 -9.86
CA ARG A 206 -13.88 26.04 -8.93
C ARG A 206 -13.21 25.18 -7.85
N ARG A 207 -11.99 25.56 -7.45
CA ARG A 207 -11.17 24.84 -6.48
C ARG A 207 -11.90 24.56 -5.16
N GLU A 208 -12.60 25.56 -4.61
CA GLU A 208 -13.30 25.43 -3.33
C GLU A 208 -14.41 24.37 -3.39
N ARG A 209 -15.06 24.23 -4.55
CA ARG A 209 -16.10 23.21 -4.77
C ARG A 209 -15.49 21.82 -4.96
N ALA A 210 -14.39 21.71 -5.72
CA ALA A 210 -13.68 20.46 -5.92
C ALA A 210 -13.14 19.91 -4.60
N ASP A 211 -12.43 20.74 -3.82
CA ASP A 211 -11.85 20.37 -2.52
C ASP A 211 -12.93 19.93 -1.53
N ARG A 212 -14.12 20.55 -1.59
CA ARG A 212 -15.26 20.14 -0.75
C ARG A 212 -15.80 18.76 -1.15
N ILE A 213 -16.01 18.53 -2.45
CA ILE A 213 -16.52 17.24 -2.96
C ILE A 213 -15.52 16.12 -2.66
N VAL A 214 -14.23 16.36 -2.89
CA VAL A 214 -13.16 15.39 -2.62
C VAL A 214 -13.13 15.03 -1.14
N ARG A 215 -13.10 16.03 -0.24
CA ARG A 215 -13.14 15.79 1.21
C ARG A 215 -14.35 14.95 1.61
N GLU A 216 -15.54 15.30 1.11
CA GLU A 216 -16.77 14.58 1.41
C GLU A 216 -16.75 13.13 0.92
N ALA A 217 -16.21 12.88 -0.27
CA ALA A 217 -16.06 11.55 -0.83
C ALA A 217 -15.03 10.72 -0.06
N CYS A 218 -13.88 11.30 0.29
CA CYS A 218 -12.85 10.65 1.10
C CYS A 218 -13.34 10.33 2.51
N ASP A 219 -14.04 11.26 3.17
CA ASP A 219 -14.64 11.01 4.49
C ASP A 219 -15.66 9.88 4.42
N LYS A 220 -16.47 9.79 3.34
CA LYS A 220 -17.44 8.71 3.15
C LYS A 220 -16.75 7.37 2.97
N ALA A 221 -15.75 7.32 2.07
CA ALA A 221 -14.97 6.12 1.85
C ALA A 221 -14.22 5.67 3.11
N THR A 222 -13.79 6.60 3.95
CA THR A 222 -13.15 6.31 5.25
C THR A 222 -14.14 5.65 6.23
N VAL A 223 -15.39 6.11 6.27
CA VAL A 223 -16.45 5.48 7.08
C VAL A 223 -16.73 4.06 6.61
N GLU A 224 -16.87 3.85 5.30
CA GLU A 224 -17.07 2.52 4.71
C GLU A 224 -15.89 1.58 4.99
N LEU A 225 -14.66 2.12 4.94
CA LEU A 225 -13.45 1.38 5.26
C LEU A 225 -13.46 0.88 6.71
N VAL A 226 -13.87 1.72 7.67
CA VAL A 226 -13.95 1.35 9.10
C VAL A 226 -14.95 0.22 9.34
N MET A 227 -16.10 0.21 8.66
CA MET A 227 -17.12 -0.83 8.84
C MET A 227 -16.61 -2.26 8.58
N GLY A 228 -15.62 -2.43 7.70
CA GLY A 228 -14.98 -3.72 7.41
C GLY A 228 -13.68 -3.98 8.16
N THR A 229 -13.31 -3.09 9.09
CA THR A 229 -12.00 -3.11 9.76
C THR A 229 -12.08 -3.83 11.11
N GLY A 230 -11.17 -4.79 11.35
CA GLY A 230 -11.03 -5.43 12.66
C GLY A 230 -10.45 -4.48 13.72
N GLU A 231 -10.73 -4.74 15.00
CA GLU A 231 -10.35 -3.86 16.13
C GLU A 231 -8.85 -3.50 16.16
N GLY A 232 -7.97 -4.43 15.75
CA GLY A 232 -6.52 -4.22 15.72
C GLY A 232 -6.03 -3.09 14.80
N GLU A 233 -6.79 -2.76 13.76
CA GLU A 233 -6.45 -1.76 12.75
C GLU A 233 -7.08 -0.38 13.04
N LEU A 234 -8.04 -0.29 13.96
CA LEU A 234 -8.74 0.97 14.29
C LEU A 234 -7.79 2.02 14.88
N ARG A 235 -6.91 1.60 15.80
CA ARG A 235 -5.96 2.52 16.45
C ARG A 235 -4.88 3.01 15.49
N PRO A 236 -4.21 2.15 14.69
CA PRO A 236 -3.32 2.60 13.61
C PRO A 236 -4.00 3.57 12.63
N LEU A 237 -5.26 3.31 12.24
CA LEU A 237 -6.01 4.20 11.36
C LEU A 237 -6.28 5.56 12.02
N ALA A 238 -6.70 5.57 13.29
CA ALA A 238 -6.94 6.82 14.02
C ALA A 238 -5.65 7.64 14.21
N GLU A 239 -4.52 6.99 14.48
CA GLU A 239 -3.20 7.64 14.57
C GLU A 239 -2.81 8.24 13.20
N HIS A 240 -2.97 7.49 12.11
CA HIS A 240 -2.73 7.99 10.76
C HIS A 240 -3.62 9.18 10.38
N LEU A 241 -4.92 9.13 10.68
CA LEU A 241 -5.85 10.22 10.41
C LEU A 241 -5.53 11.46 11.26
N ARG A 242 -5.06 11.27 12.49
CA ARG A 242 -4.56 12.38 13.34
C ARG A 242 -3.32 13.02 12.70
N ASP A 243 -2.33 12.21 12.37
CA ASP A 243 -1.02 12.69 11.89
C ASP A 243 -1.14 13.36 10.50
N SER A 244 -2.11 12.94 9.69
CA SER A 244 -2.46 13.55 8.41
C SER A 244 -3.46 14.72 8.51
N GLY A 245 -3.94 15.07 9.71
CA GLY A 245 -4.92 16.16 9.92
C GLY A 245 -6.33 15.87 9.39
N GLN A 246 -6.63 14.62 9.06
CA GLN A 246 -7.92 14.17 8.51
C GLN A 246 -8.91 13.76 9.60
N LEU A 247 -8.48 13.60 10.86
CA LEU A 247 -9.35 13.29 12.00
C LEU A 247 -10.14 14.52 12.47
N THR A 248 -11.11 14.95 11.66
CA THR A 248 -11.90 16.16 11.88
C THR A 248 -13.19 15.91 12.66
N ALA A 249 -13.77 16.96 13.25
CA ALA A 249 -15.10 16.87 13.86
C ALA A 249 -16.19 16.46 12.88
N ALA A 250 -16.08 16.82 11.60
CA ALA A 250 -17.04 16.41 10.58
C ALA A 250 -16.97 14.89 10.31
N LEU A 251 -15.75 14.34 10.18
CA LEU A 251 -15.52 12.92 10.03
C LEU A 251 -16.00 12.14 11.26
N LEU A 252 -15.65 12.60 12.46
CA LEU A 252 -16.08 11.94 13.71
C LEU A 252 -17.60 11.99 13.89
N LEU A 253 -18.25 13.09 13.56
CA LEU A 253 -19.71 13.18 13.62
C LEU A 253 -20.35 12.23 12.60
N ARG A 254 -19.78 12.12 11.40
CA ARG A 254 -20.21 11.15 10.39
C ARG A 254 -20.04 9.72 10.89
N MET A 255 -18.91 9.38 11.53
CA MET A 255 -18.68 8.06 12.13
C MET A 255 -19.75 7.71 13.16
N VAL A 256 -20.06 8.61 14.09
CA VAL A 256 -21.11 8.40 15.09
C VAL A 256 -22.47 8.24 14.43
N CYS A 257 -22.81 9.10 13.46
CA CYS A 257 -24.07 8.99 12.73
C CYS A 257 -24.19 7.69 11.94
N SER A 258 -23.09 7.12 11.48
CA SER A 258 -23.04 5.83 10.79
C SER A 258 -22.90 4.64 11.74
N GLY A 259 -22.98 4.82 13.06
CA GLY A 259 -22.92 3.74 14.06
C GLY A 259 -21.50 3.25 14.40
N ASN A 260 -20.45 3.90 13.90
CA ASN A 260 -19.04 3.51 14.12
C ASN A 260 -18.51 3.99 15.48
N MET A 261 -19.15 3.56 16.57
CA MET A 261 -18.82 4.01 17.93
C MET A 261 -17.43 3.55 18.37
N ALA A 262 -17.03 2.32 18.04
CA ALA A 262 -15.72 1.78 18.38
C ALA A 262 -14.56 2.64 17.80
N PHE A 263 -14.71 3.10 16.56
CA PHE A 263 -13.74 4.01 15.96
C PHE A 263 -13.80 5.40 16.60
N PHE A 264 -15.00 5.92 16.91
CA PHE A 264 -15.14 7.21 17.61
C PHE A 264 -14.46 7.22 18.98
N GLU A 265 -14.65 6.17 19.78
CA GLU A 265 -13.95 5.96 21.05
C GLU A 265 -12.43 5.89 20.87
N THR A 266 -11.98 5.12 19.88
CA THR A 266 -10.57 4.99 19.53
C THR A 266 -9.96 6.35 19.13
N ALA A 267 -10.67 7.12 18.32
CA ALA A 267 -10.26 8.45 17.89
C ALA A 267 -10.19 9.44 19.06
N LEU A 268 -11.18 9.45 19.96
CA LEU A 268 -11.14 10.28 21.16
C LEU A 268 -9.99 9.89 22.09
N SER A 269 -9.69 8.60 22.23
CA SER A 269 -8.53 8.10 22.97
C SER A 269 -7.22 8.62 22.37
N VAL A 270 -7.06 8.51 21.05
CA VAL A 270 -5.87 8.97 20.29
C VAL A 270 -5.69 10.49 20.36
N LEU A 271 -6.78 11.27 20.24
CA LEU A 271 -6.74 12.73 20.28
C LEU A 271 -6.50 13.28 21.69
N SER A 272 -7.15 12.72 22.70
CA SER A 272 -7.10 13.24 24.08
C SER A 272 -5.95 12.65 24.92
N GLY A 273 -5.31 11.58 24.45
CA GLY A 273 -4.34 10.79 25.21
C GLY A 273 -4.92 10.09 26.44
N VAL A 274 -6.25 10.00 26.55
CA VAL A 274 -6.94 9.28 27.63
C VAL A 274 -7.02 7.80 27.24
N ARG A 275 -6.83 6.89 28.20
CA ARG A 275 -6.92 5.44 27.95
C ARG A 275 -8.28 5.04 27.39
N ALA A 276 -8.30 4.14 26.41
CA ALA A 276 -9.52 3.68 25.73
C ALA A 276 -10.63 3.23 26.70
N ALA A 277 -10.29 2.40 27.69
CA ALA A 277 -11.26 1.96 28.71
C ALA A 277 -11.92 3.13 29.48
N ARG A 278 -11.19 4.23 29.72
CA ARG A 278 -11.73 5.42 30.36
C ARG A 278 -12.61 6.23 29.41
N VAL A 279 -12.26 6.30 28.13
CA VAL A 279 -13.09 6.93 27.10
C VAL A 279 -14.42 6.21 26.97
N ALA A 280 -14.40 4.88 26.84
CA ALA A 280 -15.60 4.04 26.77
C ALA A 280 -16.48 4.23 28.02
N SER A 281 -15.90 4.22 29.22
CA SER A 281 -16.64 4.51 30.46
C SER A 281 -17.29 5.89 30.48
N LEU A 282 -16.60 6.94 30.01
CA LEU A 282 -17.17 8.29 29.96
C LEU A 282 -18.32 8.40 28.95
N ILE A 283 -18.21 7.69 27.82
CA ILE A 283 -19.26 7.62 26.80
C ILE A 283 -20.48 6.86 27.31
N ALA A 284 -20.26 5.70 27.94
CA ALA A 284 -21.32 4.87 28.51
C ALA A 284 -22.07 5.58 29.66
N GLU A 285 -21.35 6.28 30.54
CA GLU A 285 -21.95 7.05 31.65
C GLU A 285 -22.80 8.23 31.17
N GLY A 286 -22.49 8.81 30.01
CA GLY A 286 -23.26 9.90 29.41
C GLY A 286 -23.26 11.23 30.18
N ARG A 287 -22.38 11.40 31.18
CA ARG A 287 -22.34 12.64 31.97
C ARG A 287 -21.77 13.79 31.13
N VAL A 288 -22.60 14.79 30.84
CA VAL A 288 -22.25 15.96 29.99
C VAL A 288 -20.94 16.62 30.41
N SER A 289 -20.68 16.77 31.72
CA SER A 289 -19.43 17.36 32.22
C SER A 289 -18.18 16.53 31.88
N GLY A 290 -18.28 15.20 31.98
CA GLY A 290 -17.20 14.27 31.63
C GLY A 290 -16.94 14.24 30.13
N LEU A 291 -18.01 14.20 29.34
CA LEU A 291 -17.95 14.25 27.87
C LEU A 291 -17.37 15.57 27.38
N SER A 292 -17.79 16.70 27.95
CA SER A 292 -17.28 18.02 27.59
C SER A 292 -15.79 18.16 27.87
N ALA A 293 -15.33 17.68 29.04
CA ALA A 293 -13.91 17.68 29.39
C ALA A 293 -13.07 16.80 28.44
N LEU A 294 -13.58 15.60 28.10
CA LEU A 294 -12.92 14.71 27.14
C LEU A 294 -12.84 15.34 25.74
N TYR A 295 -13.95 15.92 25.27
CA TYR A 295 -14.06 16.58 23.98
C TYR A 295 -13.10 17.77 23.85
N GLN A 296 -13.03 18.60 24.90
CA GLN A 296 -12.09 19.72 24.95
C GLN A 296 -10.64 19.23 24.93
N LYS A 297 -10.32 18.16 25.67
CA LYS A 297 -8.98 17.57 25.69
C LYS A 297 -8.59 16.96 24.34
N ALA A 298 -9.57 16.46 23.57
CA ALA A 298 -9.38 15.98 22.20
C ALA A 298 -9.13 17.11 21.17
N GLY A 299 -9.20 18.39 21.58
CA GLY A 299 -8.91 19.53 20.71
C GLY A 299 -9.98 19.81 19.65
N LEU A 300 -11.19 19.25 19.80
CA LEU A 300 -12.26 19.41 18.82
C LEU A 300 -12.98 20.76 18.97
N PRO A 301 -13.59 21.31 17.89
CA PRO A 301 -14.23 22.63 17.92
C PRO A 301 -15.44 22.66 18.86
N LYS A 302 -15.42 23.55 19.86
CA LYS A 302 -16.49 23.68 20.87
C LYS A 302 -17.90 23.81 20.27
N ALA A 303 -18.02 24.47 19.11
CA ALA A 303 -19.29 24.66 18.41
C ALA A 303 -19.96 23.34 17.96
N ALA A 304 -19.20 22.27 17.78
CA ALA A 304 -19.75 20.97 17.38
C ALA A 304 -20.11 20.07 18.58
N PHE A 305 -19.72 20.42 19.81
CA PHE A 305 -19.98 19.62 21.00
C PHE A 305 -21.48 19.31 21.23
N PRO A 306 -22.43 20.26 21.05
CA PRO A 306 -23.86 19.96 21.24
C PRO A 306 -24.35 18.81 20.36
N ALA A 307 -23.93 18.74 19.09
CA ALA A 307 -24.31 17.65 18.20
C ALA A 307 -23.73 16.30 18.64
N PHE A 308 -22.49 16.27 19.14
CA PHE A 308 -21.93 15.04 19.71
C PHE A 308 -22.66 14.60 20.98
N SER A 309 -23.02 15.53 21.87
CA SER A 309 -23.79 15.19 23.07
C SER A 309 -25.11 14.54 22.72
N ILE A 310 -25.88 15.16 21.80
CA ILE A 310 -27.16 14.62 21.33
C ILE A 310 -26.96 13.26 20.66
N ALA A 311 -25.96 13.14 19.77
CA ALA A 311 -25.67 11.89 19.08
C ALA A 311 -25.37 10.73 20.05
N LEU A 312 -24.61 11.00 21.12
CA LEU A 312 -24.30 10.02 22.15
C LEU A 312 -25.51 9.66 23.01
N ASP A 313 -26.36 10.62 23.34
CA ASP A 313 -27.60 10.39 24.09
C ASP A 313 -28.53 9.49 23.28
N VAL A 314 -28.74 9.81 22.01
CA VAL A 314 -29.56 9.02 21.10
C VAL A 314 -28.96 7.63 20.84
N PHE A 315 -27.64 7.51 20.70
CA PHE A 315 -26.99 6.20 20.53
C PHE A 315 -27.27 5.26 21.72
N ARG A 316 -27.32 5.79 22.94
CA ARG A 316 -27.64 4.99 24.14
C ARG A 316 -29.11 4.57 24.21
N GLU A 317 -30.01 5.29 23.56
CA GLU A 317 -31.44 4.96 23.50
C GLU A 317 -31.79 3.99 22.38
N MET A 318 -30.93 3.88 21.37
CA MET A 318 -31.17 3.06 20.19
C MET A 318 -30.62 1.65 20.37
N ASP A 319 -31.44 0.66 20.00
CA ASP A 319 -30.99 -0.71 19.80
C ASP A 319 -30.40 -0.81 18.39
N PHE A 320 -29.08 -0.99 18.28
CA PHE A 320 -28.36 -1.04 17.02
C PHE A 320 -27.70 -2.41 16.86
N ASP A 321 -28.17 -3.19 15.89
CA ASP A 321 -27.69 -4.55 15.63
C ASP A 321 -26.51 -4.60 14.64
N GLY A 322 -26.25 -3.50 13.92
CA GLY A 322 -25.14 -3.37 12.98
C GLY A 322 -25.37 -4.03 11.61
N GLU A 323 -26.54 -4.60 11.34
CA GLU A 323 -26.86 -5.20 10.05
C GLU A 323 -27.08 -4.13 8.97
N ARG A 324 -26.90 -4.47 7.69
CA ARG A 324 -27.00 -3.51 6.57
C ARG A 324 -28.33 -2.76 6.51
N GLY A 325 -29.43 -3.44 6.83
CA GLY A 325 -30.76 -2.81 6.89
C GLY A 325 -30.90 -1.84 8.07
N ASP A 326 -30.22 -2.10 9.18
CA ASP A 326 -30.24 -1.27 10.37
C ASP A 326 -29.31 -0.05 10.24
N ILE A 327 -28.14 -0.16 9.60
CA ILE A 327 -27.19 0.97 9.44
C ILE A 327 -27.86 2.21 8.84
N HIS A 328 -28.65 2.05 7.78
CA HIS A 328 -29.33 3.17 7.12
C HIS A 328 -30.44 3.77 7.98
N ARG A 329 -31.24 2.91 8.62
CA ARG A 329 -32.31 3.31 9.55
C ARG A 329 -31.72 4.03 10.76
N PHE A 330 -30.65 3.49 11.31
CA PHE A 330 -29.89 4.05 12.42
C PHE A 330 -29.40 5.45 12.06
N SER A 331 -28.70 5.59 10.93
CA SER A 331 -28.16 6.87 10.48
C SER A 331 -29.24 7.93 10.25
N GLN A 332 -30.35 7.57 9.59
CA GLN A 332 -31.48 8.49 9.43
C GLN A 332 -32.08 8.93 10.77
N THR A 333 -32.31 7.98 11.68
CA THR A 333 -32.89 8.26 13.00
C THR A 333 -31.98 9.15 13.82
N MET A 334 -30.68 8.84 13.84
CA MET A 334 -29.65 9.62 14.49
C MET A 334 -29.65 11.06 13.97
N ILE A 335 -29.51 11.24 12.65
CA ILE A 335 -29.36 12.56 12.06
C ILE A 335 -30.62 13.41 12.26
N ASN A 336 -31.81 12.82 12.10
CA ASN A 336 -33.07 13.54 12.31
C ASN A 336 -33.23 14.00 13.76
N ARG A 337 -32.93 13.14 14.74
CA ARG A 337 -32.96 13.53 16.16
C ARG A 337 -31.96 14.64 16.47
N ILE A 338 -30.73 14.56 15.96
CA ILE A 338 -29.74 15.64 16.12
C ILE A 338 -30.25 16.95 15.52
N LEU A 339 -30.86 16.91 14.33
CA LEU A 339 -31.41 18.10 13.66
C LEU A 339 -32.59 18.71 14.45
N ASP A 340 -33.51 17.88 14.93
CA ASP A 340 -34.69 18.31 15.69
C ASP A 340 -34.30 18.97 17.01
N GLU A 341 -33.35 18.38 17.73
CA GLU A 341 -32.85 18.93 18.99
C GLU A 341 -31.96 20.16 18.79
N SER A 342 -31.08 20.16 17.77
CA SER A 342 -30.25 21.32 17.46
C SER A 342 -31.07 22.56 17.10
N SER A 343 -32.20 22.37 16.41
CA SER A 343 -33.13 23.44 16.05
C SER A 343 -33.83 24.05 17.27
N ARG A 344 -33.90 23.33 18.40
CA ARG A 344 -34.51 23.82 19.65
C ARG A 344 -33.55 24.66 20.50
N PHE A 345 -32.24 24.39 20.45
CA PHE A 345 -31.26 24.98 21.38
C PHE A 345 -30.39 26.10 20.78
N ALA A 346 -30.24 26.20 19.46
CA ALA A 346 -29.31 27.17 18.85
C ALA A 346 -29.73 27.67 17.45
N PRO A 347 -30.78 28.51 17.33
CA PRO A 347 -31.30 28.95 16.03
C PRO A 347 -30.34 29.78 15.17
N ASN A 348 -29.28 30.38 15.75
CA ASN A 348 -28.39 31.33 15.05
C ASN A 348 -26.88 30.97 15.08
N GLN A 349 -26.46 29.86 15.69
CA GLN A 349 -25.02 29.57 15.94
C GLN A 349 -24.44 28.41 15.12
N SER A 350 -25.23 27.69 14.32
CA SER A 350 -24.80 26.41 13.75
C SER A 350 -25.26 26.11 12.31
N ASP A 351 -25.48 27.14 11.47
CA ASP A 351 -25.92 26.95 10.08
C ASP A 351 -25.03 25.96 9.30
N HIS A 352 -23.72 26.03 9.49
CA HIS A 352 -22.78 25.10 8.85
C HIS A 352 -22.93 23.65 9.30
N LEU A 353 -23.18 23.42 10.60
CA LEU A 353 -23.37 22.08 11.17
C LEU A 353 -24.71 21.49 10.75
N ILE A 354 -25.78 22.30 10.73
CA ILE A 354 -27.10 21.89 10.22
C ILE A 354 -27.01 21.53 8.74
N VAL A 355 -26.32 22.34 7.93
CA VAL A 355 -26.08 22.05 6.50
C VAL A 355 -25.27 20.77 6.32
N LEU A 356 -24.30 20.49 7.18
CA LEU A 356 -23.52 19.25 7.17
C LEU A 356 -24.42 18.03 7.49
N LEU A 357 -25.19 18.09 8.58
CA LEU A 357 -26.09 17.02 9.01
C LEU A 357 -27.19 16.73 7.98
N ARG A 358 -27.83 17.77 7.42
CA ARG A 358 -28.82 17.61 6.34
C ARG A 358 -28.22 16.93 5.11
N ARG A 359 -26.95 17.18 4.83
CA ARG A 359 -26.22 16.52 3.74
C ARG A 359 -25.98 15.05 4.05
N PHE A 360 -25.54 14.72 5.26
CA PHE A 360 -25.39 13.33 5.70
C PHE A 360 -26.73 12.57 5.60
N SER A 361 -27.85 13.19 5.99
CA SER A 361 -29.18 12.61 5.82
C SER A 361 -29.52 12.38 4.34
N SER A 362 -29.25 13.34 3.46
CA SER A 362 -29.49 13.17 2.03
C SER A 362 -28.63 12.07 1.42
N GLU A 363 -27.38 11.90 1.87
CA GLU A 363 -26.48 10.83 1.44
C GLU A 363 -26.98 9.47 1.91
N ALA A 364 -27.26 9.33 3.21
CA ALA A 364 -27.79 8.09 3.78
C ALA A 364 -29.11 7.66 3.12
N ALA A 365 -30.00 8.60 2.78
CA ALA A 365 -31.25 8.29 2.07
C ALA A 365 -30.99 7.75 0.66
N ARG A 366 -29.99 8.28 -0.04
CA ARG A 366 -29.60 7.80 -1.38
C ARG A 366 -28.96 6.42 -1.32
N ASP A 367 -28.12 6.15 -0.33
CA ASP A 367 -27.49 4.84 -0.17
C ASP A 367 -28.53 3.79 0.22
N ALA A 368 -29.45 4.09 1.13
CA ALA A 368 -30.59 3.23 1.45
C ALA A 368 -31.44 2.90 0.20
N ALA A 369 -31.69 3.89 -0.66
CA ALA A 369 -32.43 3.68 -1.90
C ALA A 369 -31.68 2.78 -2.90
N ARG A 370 -30.34 2.91 -3.00
CA ARG A 370 -29.51 2.03 -3.84
C ARG A 370 -29.51 0.60 -3.31
N ASP A 371 -29.37 0.43 -2.00
CA ASP A 371 -29.38 -0.89 -1.37
C ASP A 371 -30.75 -1.57 -1.53
N PHE A 372 -31.84 -0.83 -1.35
CA PHE A 372 -33.20 -1.33 -1.62
C PHE A 372 -33.36 -1.77 -3.07
N LEU A 373 -32.84 -1.01 -4.03
CA LEU A 373 -32.89 -1.37 -5.44
C LEU A 373 -32.05 -2.62 -5.75
N ALA A 374 -30.85 -2.73 -5.18
CA ALA A 374 -29.98 -3.88 -5.35
C ALA A 374 -30.59 -5.17 -4.78
N THR A 375 -31.21 -5.11 -3.60
CA THR A 375 -31.88 -6.27 -2.99
C THR A 375 -33.16 -6.66 -3.73
N THR A 376 -33.93 -5.68 -4.21
CA THR A 376 -35.17 -5.93 -4.97
C THR A 376 -34.90 -6.50 -6.37
N ILE A 377 -33.78 -6.13 -7.01
CA ILE A 377 -33.39 -6.69 -8.32
C ILE A 377 -32.76 -8.09 -8.19
N ALA A 378 -32.12 -8.39 -7.05
CA ALA A 378 -31.49 -9.69 -6.80
C ALA A 378 -32.45 -10.78 -6.29
N ALA A 379 -33.65 -10.40 -5.84
CA ALA A 379 -34.75 -11.28 -5.43
C ALA A 379 -35.68 -11.58 -6.62
#